data_AF-A0AAX1UER9-F1
#
_entry.id   AF-A0AAX1UER9-F1
#
_cell.length_a   1.000
_cell.length_b   1.000
_cell.length_c   1.000
_cell.angle_alpha   90.00
_cell.angle_beta   90.00
_cell.angle_gamma   90.00
#
_symmetry.space_group_name_H-M   'P 1'
#
loop_
_entity.id
_entity.type
_entity.pdbx_description
1 polymer ?
#
loop_
_entity_poly.entity_id
_entity_poly.type
_entity_poly.pdbx_seq_one_letter_code
_entity_poly.pdbx_strand_id
1 'polypeptide(L)'
;MFDNNIKTEPIPERVFELCKMVSKSEVDDSVVRERMEPKGLNHSSTSYYPIIREVCIQELKLIEKENDKLRFIGDKKILKNYDTFRMYCNSIVFCNQDTNFYKIVKCFLESNATWLKYKTLTDANIRREIQEKENISLVSEQMMLGSRFWVSFLGFGYIQEGVAMFFLPNMHVALKDFCIMANLEKNKEYSIKEFVERIYKYASVALQNAINTKEFNLAMSNALRQMHDEKEIVIKKNLDSREKWRLFCDNTHEFTDEITHIVYKGVKKS
;
A
#
# COMPACT_ATOMS: atom_id res chain seq x y z
N MET A 1 -4.62 -12.11 -4.60
CA MET A 1 -4.85 -10.68 -4.42
C MET A 1 -3.69 -9.87 -4.97
N PHE A 2 -2.48 -10.08 -4.48
CA PHE A 2 -1.27 -9.34 -4.84
C PHE A 2 -0.54 -9.92 -6.04
N ASP A 3 -0.91 -11.11 -6.50
CA ASP A 3 -0.37 -11.73 -7.71
C ASP A 3 -1.07 -11.23 -9.00
N ASN A 4 -0.94 -11.99 -10.10
CA ASN A 4 -1.41 -11.59 -11.43
C ASN A 4 -2.93 -11.69 -11.62
N ASN A 5 -3.65 -12.35 -10.73
CA ASN A 5 -5.11 -12.52 -10.78
C ASN A 5 -5.78 -11.79 -9.61
N ILE A 6 -5.86 -10.46 -9.72
CA ILE A 6 -6.45 -9.61 -8.68
C ILE A 6 -7.97 -9.81 -8.64
N LYS A 7 -8.48 -10.04 -7.43
CA LYS A 7 -9.88 -10.36 -7.13
C LYS A 7 -10.46 -9.33 -6.18
N THR A 8 -11.78 -9.15 -6.20
CA THR A 8 -12.48 -8.15 -5.37
C THR A 8 -12.84 -8.66 -3.97
N GLU A 9 -12.87 -9.98 -3.82
CA GLU A 9 -13.30 -10.71 -2.64
C GLU A 9 -12.36 -10.60 -1.44
N PRO A 10 -11.01 -10.71 -1.60
CA PRO A 10 -10.08 -10.69 -0.48
C PRO A 10 -9.72 -9.27 -0.05
N ILE A 11 -10.70 -8.52 0.44
CA ILE A 11 -10.46 -7.18 1.03
C ILE A 11 -9.67 -7.28 2.35
N PRO A 12 -8.93 -6.22 2.75
CA PRO A 12 -8.09 -6.23 3.95
C PRO A 12 -8.78 -6.71 5.22
N GLU A 13 -10.03 -6.28 5.44
CA GLU A 13 -10.81 -6.62 6.64
C GLU A 13 -11.10 -8.11 6.71
N ARG A 14 -11.48 -8.73 5.59
CA ARG A 14 -11.76 -10.16 5.53
C ARG A 14 -10.50 -11.01 5.73
N VAL A 15 -9.39 -10.57 5.15
CA VAL A 15 -8.09 -11.23 5.32
C VAL A 15 -7.61 -11.12 6.77
N PHE A 16 -7.74 -9.93 7.38
CA PHE A 16 -7.42 -9.70 8.78
C PHE A 16 -8.27 -10.59 9.71
N GLU A 17 -9.59 -10.62 9.52
CA GLU A 17 -10.49 -11.41 10.35
C GLU A 17 -10.26 -12.92 10.20
N LEU A 18 -9.95 -13.39 8.99
CA LEU A 18 -9.56 -14.78 8.78
C LEU A 18 -8.29 -15.13 9.60
N CYS A 19 -7.24 -14.30 9.48
CA CYS A 19 -6.00 -14.48 10.24
C CYS A 19 -6.27 -14.44 11.76
N LYS A 20 -7.09 -13.49 12.21
CA LYS A 20 -7.48 -13.34 13.63
C LYS A 20 -8.24 -14.55 14.15
N MET A 21 -9.14 -15.12 13.37
CA MET A 21 -9.89 -16.32 13.73
C MET A 21 -8.96 -17.52 13.91
N VAL A 22 -8.06 -17.75 12.95
CA VAL A 22 -7.11 -18.88 12.97
C VAL A 22 -5.98 -18.68 13.99
N SER A 23 -5.68 -17.44 14.40
CA SER A 23 -4.66 -17.15 15.42
C SER A 23 -5.02 -17.57 16.86
N LYS A 24 -6.30 -17.87 17.11
CA LYS A 24 -6.80 -18.27 18.44
C LYS A 24 -6.44 -19.72 18.74
N SER A 25 -6.63 -20.60 17.78
CA SER A 25 -6.32 -22.03 17.86
C SER A 25 -6.29 -22.61 16.46
N GLU A 26 -5.64 -23.78 16.32
CA GLU A 26 -5.85 -24.64 15.16
C GLU A 26 -7.35 -24.92 14.99
N VAL A 27 -7.83 -24.91 13.75
CA VAL A 27 -9.27 -25.00 13.44
C VAL A 27 -9.50 -25.65 12.09
N ASP A 28 -10.57 -26.43 11.96
CA ASP A 28 -10.94 -27.05 10.69
C ASP A 28 -11.33 -26.00 9.63
N ASP A 29 -10.85 -26.18 8.41
CA ASP A 29 -11.10 -25.34 7.22
C ASP A 29 -12.61 -25.19 6.94
N SER A 30 -13.39 -26.24 7.20
CA SER A 30 -14.85 -26.23 7.08
C SER A 30 -15.53 -25.32 8.11
N VAL A 31 -15.06 -25.33 9.36
CA VAL A 31 -15.58 -24.48 10.44
C VAL A 31 -15.26 -23.00 10.16
N VAL A 32 -14.06 -22.72 9.66
CA VAL A 32 -13.68 -21.35 9.28
C VAL A 32 -14.52 -20.87 8.09
N ARG A 33 -14.76 -21.73 7.08
CA ARG A 33 -15.66 -21.42 5.97
C ARG A 33 -17.05 -21.05 6.46
N GLU A 34 -17.66 -21.85 7.33
CA GLU A 34 -19.01 -21.60 7.83
C GLU A 34 -19.11 -20.30 8.63
N ARG A 35 -18.04 -19.92 9.35
CA ARG A 35 -17.98 -18.65 10.09
C ARG A 35 -17.78 -17.44 9.18
N MET A 36 -16.96 -17.58 8.14
CA MET A 36 -16.74 -16.52 7.16
C MET A 36 -17.96 -16.34 6.25
N GLU A 37 -18.64 -17.42 5.91
CA GLU A 37 -19.79 -17.47 4.98
C GLU A 37 -21.00 -18.18 5.63
N PRO A 38 -21.62 -17.58 6.64
CA PRO A 38 -22.74 -18.20 7.34
C PRO A 38 -23.93 -18.40 6.40
N LYS A 39 -24.40 -19.65 6.27
CA LYS A 39 -25.48 -20.06 5.35
C LYS A 39 -26.79 -19.28 5.55
N GLY A 40 -27.04 -18.79 6.76
CA GLY A 40 -28.22 -17.98 7.07
C GLY A 40 -28.18 -16.54 6.56
N LEU A 41 -27.01 -16.04 6.17
CA LEU A 41 -26.82 -14.68 5.64
C LEU A 41 -26.33 -14.68 4.19
N ASN A 42 -25.60 -15.71 3.78
CA ASN A 42 -25.10 -15.83 2.42
C ASN A 42 -26.07 -16.65 1.55
N HIS A 43 -26.98 -15.95 0.87
CA HIS A 43 -27.89 -16.55 -0.11
C HIS A 43 -27.26 -16.74 -1.50
N SER A 44 -26.01 -16.30 -1.70
CA SER A 44 -25.27 -16.49 -2.95
C SER A 44 -24.69 -17.90 -3.05
N SER A 45 -24.75 -18.48 -4.25
CA SER A 45 -24.06 -19.73 -4.56
C SER A 45 -22.54 -19.56 -4.74
N THR A 46 -22.05 -18.32 -4.81
CA THR A 46 -20.62 -18.02 -5.01
C THR A 46 -19.91 -17.87 -3.67
N SER A 47 -18.94 -18.75 -3.42
CA SER A 47 -18.07 -18.71 -2.24
C SER A 47 -16.85 -17.83 -2.51
N TYR A 48 -16.66 -16.80 -1.69
CA TYR A 48 -15.49 -15.93 -1.62
C TYR A 48 -14.39 -16.47 -0.70
N TYR A 49 -14.73 -17.36 0.24
CA TYR A 49 -13.82 -17.88 1.26
C TYR A 49 -12.52 -18.49 0.71
N PRO A 50 -12.55 -19.38 -0.32
CA PRO A 50 -11.33 -19.99 -0.84
C PRO A 50 -10.30 -18.95 -1.27
N ILE A 51 -10.73 -17.88 -1.94
CA ILE A 51 -9.82 -16.83 -2.43
C ILE A 51 -9.17 -16.08 -1.26
N ILE A 52 -9.93 -15.76 -0.20
CA ILE A 52 -9.39 -15.10 1.01
C ILE A 52 -8.38 -16.00 1.70
N ARG A 53 -8.69 -17.31 1.81
CA ARG A 53 -7.81 -18.29 2.43
C ARG A 53 -6.50 -18.43 1.65
N GLU A 54 -6.55 -18.55 0.33
CA GLU A 54 -5.33 -18.63 -0.49
C GLU A 54 -4.45 -17.38 -0.34
N VAL A 55 -5.03 -16.18 -0.21
CA VAL A 55 -4.26 -14.96 0.08
C VAL A 55 -3.53 -15.07 1.43
N CYS A 56 -4.17 -15.61 2.46
CA CYS A 56 -3.52 -15.78 3.77
C CYS A 56 -2.41 -16.83 3.77
N ILE A 57 -2.53 -17.87 2.93
CA ILE A 57 -1.58 -18.99 2.86
C ILE A 57 -0.42 -18.67 1.89
N GLN A 58 -0.73 -18.34 0.63
CA GLN A 58 0.27 -18.27 -0.44
C GLN A 58 0.95 -16.90 -0.51
N GLU A 59 0.17 -15.83 -0.36
CA GLU A 59 0.65 -14.47 -0.62
C GLU A 59 1.15 -13.81 0.68
N LEU A 60 0.34 -13.84 1.73
CA LEU A 60 0.70 -13.29 3.03
C LEU A 60 1.47 -14.28 3.92
N LYS A 61 1.42 -15.59 3.67
CA LYS A 61 2.17 -16.60 4.44
C LYS A 61 1.96 -16.51 5.96
N LEU A 62 0.75 -16.16 6.37
CA LEU A 62 0.35 -16.03 7.78
C LEU A 62 -0.35 -17.29 8.29
N ILE A 63 -0.89 -18.10 7.39
CA ILE A 63 -1.62 -19.34 7.70
C ILE A 63 -0.97 -20.48 6.93
N GLU A 64 -0.90 -21.64 7.58
CA GLU A 64 -0.57 -22.91 6.95
C GLU A 64 -1.81 -23.81 6.99
N LYS A 65 -1.97 -24.63 5.95
CA LYS A 65 -3.01 -25.66 5.88
C LYS A 65 -2.35 -27.04 5.88
N GLU A 66 -2.62 -27.83 6.91
CA GLU A 66 -2.22 -29.23 7.01
C GLU A 66 -3.48 -30.10 7.04
N ASN A 67 -3.67 -30.95 6.04
CA ASN A 67 -4.92 -31.68 5.80
C ASN A 67 -6.12 -30.71 5.77
N ASP A 68 -7.13 -30.93 6.62
CA ASP A 68 -8.31 -30.07 6.74
C ASP A 68 -8.19 -29.01 7.84
N LYS A 69 -6.99 -28.82 8.41
CA LYS A 69 -6.77 -27.88 9.51
C LYS A 69 -5.97 -26.67 9.09
N LEU A 70 -6.35 -25.52 9.63
CA LEU A 70 -5.68 -24.24 9.46
C LEU A 70 -4.97 -23.85 10.75
N ARG A 71 -3.72 -23.40 10.62
CA ARG A 71 -2.88 -22.94 11.71
C ARG A 71 -2.26 -21.59 11.37
N PHE A 72 -2.33 -20.64 12.30
CA PHE A 72 -1.65 -19.36 12.16
C PHE A 72 -0.18 -19.53 12.52
N ILE A 73 0.71 -19.16 11.59
CA ILE A 73 2.16 -19.32 11.72
C ILE A 73 2.90 -17.98 11.86
N GLY A 74 2.20 -16.86 11.77
CA GLY A 74 2.76 -15.52 11.96
C GLY A 74 2.97 -15.13 13.44
N ASP A 75 3.62 -13.97 13.67
CA ASP A 75 3.66 -13.34 15.00
C ASP A 75 2.27 -12.76 15.32
N LYS A 76 1.67 -13.15 16.45
CA LYS A 76 0.36 -12.64 16.89
C LYS A 76 0.33 -11.11 17.05
N LYS A 77 1.48 -10.46 17.25
CA LYS A 77 1.59 -8.99 17.27
C LYS A 77 1.17 -8.34 15.95
N ILE A 78 1.27 -9.04 14.83
CA ILE A 78 0.79 -8.58 13.52
C ILE A 78 -0.71 -8.30 13.57
N LEU A 79 -1.46 -9.13 14.32
CA LEU A 79 -2.91 -9.06 14.40
C LEU A 79 -3.43 -8.20 15.57
N LYS A 80 -2.56 -7.39 16.18
CA LYS A 80 -2.95 -6.52 17.31
C LYS A 80 -4.02 -5.51 16.88
N ASN A 81 -3.82 -4.85 15.74
CA ASN A 81 -4.76 -3.92 15.13
C ASN A 81 -4.48 -3.79 13.62
N TYR A 82 -5.27 -2.96 12.92
CA TYR A 82 -5.08 -2.73 11.49
C TYR A 82 -3.73 -2.09 11.14
N ASP A 83 -3.16 -1.25 12.01
CA ASP A 83 -1.85 -0.64 11.76
C ASP A 83 -0.72 -1.67 11.76
N THR A 84 -0.68 -2.57 12.75
CA THR A 84 0.34 -3.63 12.78
C THR A 84 0.16 -4.61 11.62
N PHE A 85 -1.07 -4.86 11.19
CA PHE A 85 -1.37 -5.71 10.04
C PHE A 85 -0.97 -5.04 8.72
N ARG A 86 -1.31 -3.76 8.54
CA ARG A 86 -0.92 -2.95 7.38
C ARG A 86 0.59 -2.91 7.23
N MET A 87 1.31 -2.61 8.32
CA MET A 87 2.77 -2.57 8.31
C MET A 87 3.37 -3.93 7.91
N TYR A 88 2.78 -5.05 8.37
CA TYR A 88 3.17 -6.38 7.91
C TYR A 88 2.94 -6.56 6.40
N CYS A 89 1.75 -6.23 5.89
CA CYS A 89 1.46 -6.32 4.46
C CYS A 89 2.44 -5.46 3.64
N ASN A 90 2.66 -4.20 4.03
CA ASN A 90 3.62 -3.29 3.40
C ASN A 90 5.05 -3.85 3.37
N SER A 91 5.42 -4.74 4.29
CA SER A 91 6.74 -5.37 4.33
C SER A 91 6.93 -6.52 3.33
N ILE A 92 5.84 -7.02 2.72
CA ILE A 92 5.90 -8.21 1.84
C ILE A 92 5.29 -8.00 0.45
N VAL A 93 4.20 -7.23 0.31
CA VAL A 93 3.41 -7.19 -0.93
C VAL A 93 4.16 -6.58 -2.12
N PHE A 94 5.16 -5.73 -1.87
CA PHE A 94 5.99 -5.10 -2.91
C PHE A 94 7.38 -5.71 -3.05
N CYS A 95 7.67 -6.82 -2.36
CA CYS A 95 8.93 -7.54 -2.56
C CYS A 95 9.05 -8.17 -3.96
N ASN A 96 7.92 -8.52 -4.58
CA ASN A 96 7.86 -9.01 -5.96
C ASN A 96 7.33 -7.92 -6.91
N GLN A 97 8.25 -7.30 -7.66
CA GLN A 97 7.94 -6.22 -8.59
C GLN A 97 7.27 -6.70 -9.89
N ASP A 98 7.28 -8.01 -10.16
CA ASP A 98 6.72 -8.57 -11.39
C ASP A 98 5.19 -8.73 -11.33
N THR A 99 4.61 -8.61 -10.13
CA THR A 99 3.18 -8.78 -9.91
C THR A 99 2.35 -7.69 -10.59
N ASN A 100 1.17 -8.05 -11.10
CA ASN A 100 0.22 -7.07 -11.62
C ASN A 100 -0.18 -6.05 -10.56
N PHE A 101 -0.29 -6.44 -9.28
CA PHE A 101 -0.61 -5.50 -8.21
C PHE A 101 0.48 -4.44 -8.05
N TYR A 102 1.75 -4.83 -7.95
CA TYR A 102 2.88 -3.88 -7.90
C TYR A 102 2.81 -2.88 -9.05
N LYS A 103 2.67 -3.40 -10.29
CA LYS A 103 2.62 -2.60 -11.51
C LYS A 103 1.44 -1.63 -11.55
N ILE A 104 0.26 -2.06 -11.11
CA ILE A 104 -0.92 -1.20 -11.00
C ILE A 104 -0.70 -0.09 -9.97
N VAL A 105 -0.19 -0.42 -8.77
CA VAL A 105 0.08 0.58 -7.72
C VAL A 105 1.14 1.59 -8.17
N LYS A 106 2.22 1.11 -8.79
CA LYS A 106 3.23 1.96 -9.41
C LYS A 106 2.61 2.94 -10.41
N CYS A 107 1.72 2.48 -11.29
CA CYS A 107 1.04 3.37 -12.23
C CYS A 107 0.13 4.39 -11.54
N PHE A 108 -0.61 4.01 -10.49
CA PHE A 108 -1.39 4.97 -9.69
C PHE A 108 -0.50 6.10 -9.18
N LEU A 109 0.66 5.76 -8.61
CA LEU A 109 1.58 6.73 -8.04
C LEU A 109 2.25 7.61 -9.09
N GLU A 110 2.69 7.03 -10.21
CA GLU A 110 3.36 7.75 -11.28
C GLU A 110 2.42 8.63 -12.13
N SER A 111 1.13 8.33 -12.12
CA SER A 111 0.13 9.16 -12.82
C SER A 111 -0.04 10.56 -12.21
N ASN A 112 0.43 10.77 -10.97
CA ASN A 112 0.27 12.00 -10.21
C ASN A 112 -1.22 12.45 -10.21
N ALA A 113 -1.52 13.66 -10.71
CA ALA A 113 -2.88 14.18 -10.83
C ALA A 113 -3.56 13.81 -12.17
N THR A 114 -2.86 13.16 -13.10
CA THR A 114 -3.31 12.98 -14.49
C THR A 114 -4.63 12.21 -14.58
N TRP A 115 -4.84 11.24 -13.69
CA TRP A 115 -6.04 10.40 -13.70
C TRP A 115 -7.25 11.04 -13.03
N LEU A 116 -7.09 12.17 -12.32
CA LEU A 116 -8.21 12.91 -11.73
C LEU A 116 -9.18 13.48 -12.77
N LYS A 117 -8.77 13.54 -14.05
CA LYS A 117 -9.64 13.92 -15.16
C LYS A 117 -10.72 12.87 -15.47
N TYR A 118 -10.55 11.62 -15.04
CA TYR A 118 -11.49 10.52 -15.26
C TYR A 118 -12.44 10.36 -14.08
N LYS A 119 -13.73 10.20 -14.34
CA LYS A 119 -14.76 10.08 -13.29
C LYS A 119 -14.69 8.78 -12.48
N THR A 120 -13.91 7.80 -12.93
CA THR A 120 -13.74 6.53 -12.23
C THR A 120 -12.32 6.01 -12.41
N LEU A 121 -11.72 5.47 -11.35
CA LEU A 121 -10.44 4.75 -11.38
C LEU A 121 -10.48 3.49 -12.26
N THR A 122 -11.68 3.04 -12.61
CA THR A 122 -11.88 1.91 -13.52
C THR A 122 -11.97 2.33 -14.97
N ASP A 123 -11.77 3.60 -15.34
CA ASP A 123 -11.93 4.08 -16.72
C ASP A 123 -11.10 3.25 -17.71
N ALA A 124 -11.67 2.94 -18.88
CA ALA A 124 -11.02 2.10 -19.88
C ALA A 124 -9.68 2.68 -20.37
N ASN A 125 -9.53 4.01 -20.38
CA ASN A 125 -8.28 4.66 -20.75
C ASN A 125 -7.19 4.44 -19.70
N ILE A 126 -7.53 4.52 -18.40
CA ILE A 126 -6.61 4.21 -17.31
C ILE A 126 -6.13 2.77 -17.45
N ARG A 127 -7.05 1.82 -17.64
CA ARG A 127 -6.69 0.40 -17.78
C ARG A 127 -5.80 0.14 -18.99
N ARG A 128 -6.08 0.77 -20.13
CA ARG A 128 -5.25 0.68 -21.33
C ARG A 128 -3.85 1.26 -21.09
N GLU A 129 -3.76 2.43 -20.46
CA GLU A 129 -2.48 3.05 -20.13
C GLU A 129 -1.60 2.14 -19.25
N ILE A 130 -2.20 1.49 -18.24
CA ILE A 130 -1.49 0.52 -17.39
C ILE A 130 -1.01 -0.69 -18.21
N GLN A 131 -1.87 -1.25 -19.08
CA GLN A 131 -1.50 -2.38 -19.93
C GLN A 131 -0.30 -2.06 -20.83
N GLU A 132 -0.34 -0.91 -21.50
CA GLU A 132 0.70 -0.46 -22.43
C GLU A 132 2.01 -0.16 -21.69
N LYS A 133 1.93 0.52 -20.54
CA LYS A 133 3.11 0.95 -19.78
C LYS A 133 3.84 -0.19 -19.09
N GLU A 134 3.11 -1.16 -18.54
CA GLU A 134 3.67 -2.24 -17.72
C GLU A 134 3.65 -3.60 -18.44
N ASN A 135 3.30 -3.61 -19.73
CA ASN A 135 3.19 -4.80 -20.57
C ASN A 135 2.35 -5.92 -19.93
N ILE A 136 1.19 -5.56 -19.38
CA ILE A 136 0.22 -6.48 -18.81
C ILE A 136 -0.78 -6.87 -19.89
N SER A 137 -0.99 -8.17 -20.10
CA SER A 137 -1.87 -8.69 -21.16
C SER A 137 -3.31 -8.18 -21.05
N LEU A 138 -3.85 -8.10 -19.84
CA LEU A 138 -5.17 -7.58 -19.55
C LEU A 138 -5.22 -6.96 -18.15
N VAL A 139 -5.68 -5.71 -18.07
CA VAL A 139 -6.07 -5.03 -16.83
C VAL A 139 -7.59 -4.89 -16.85
N SER A 140 -8.27 -5.79 -16.14
CA SER A 140 -9.73 -5.80 -16.09
C SER A 140 -10.28 -4.78 -15.10
N GLU A 141 -11.57 -4.45 -15.24
CA GLU A 141 -12.28 -3.65 -14.24
C GLU A 141 -12.24 -4.30 -12.84
N GLN A 142 -12.37 -5.62 -12.77
CA GLN A 142 -12.28 -6.38 -11.51
C GLN A 142 -10.92 -6.18 -10.84
N MET A 143 -9.82 -6.15 -11.60
CA MET A 143 -8.49 -5.94 -11.04
C MET A 143 -8.35 -4.54 -10.43
N MET A 144 -8.86 -3.51 -11.12
CA MET A 144 -8.86 -2.13 -10.63
C MET A 144 -9.71 -1.99 -9.37
N LEU A 145 -10.92 -2.56 -9.39
CA LEU A 145 -11.81 -2.60 -8.24
C LEU A 145 -11.15 -3.33 -7.06
N GLY A 146 -10.62 -4.53 -7.26
CA GLY A 146 -9.95 -5.27 -6.18
C GLY A 146 -8.76 -4.53 -5.60
N SER A 147 -7.97 -3.87 -6.44
CA SER A 147 -6.79 -3.12 -6.03
C SER A 147 -7.12 -1.93 -5.13
N ARG A 148 -8.26 -1.26 -5.34
CA ARG A 148 -8.61 0.00 -4.65
C ARG A 148 -8.65 -0.14 -3.13
N PHE A 149 -9.18 -1.25 -2.62
CA PHE A 149 -9.28 -1.51 -1.18
C PHE A 149 -7.89 -1.63 -0.56
N TRP A 150 -6.99 -2.35 -1.24
CA TRP A 150 -5.63 -2.55 -0.76
C TRP A 150 -4.75 -1.33 -0.92
N VAL A 151 -4.86 -0.58 -2.02
CA VAL A 151 -4.11 0.68 -2.20
C VAL A 151 -4.43 1.65 -1.07
N SER A 152 -5.71 1.79 -0.71
CA SER A 152 -6.11 2.65 0.40
C SER A 152 -5.68 2.10 1.75
N PHE A 153 -5.92 0.81 2.00
CA PHE A 153 -5.52 0.17 3.25
C PHE A 153 -4.02 0.21 3.49
N LEU A 154 -3.20 0.00 2.45
CA LEU A 154 -1.74 0.06 2.54
C LEU A 154 -1.21 1.50 2.71
N GLY A 155 -2.07 2.50 2.53
CA GLY A 155 -1.77 3.89 2.87
C GLY A 155 -1.11 4.69 1.75
N PHE A 156 -1.35 4.34 0.48
CA PHE A 156 -0.80 5.06 -0.68
C PHE A 156 -1.68 6.21 -1.18
N GLY A 157 -2.92 6.27 -0.70
CA GLY A 157 -3.86 7.32 -1.02
C GLY A 157 -5.26 6.97 -0.55
N TYR A 158 -6.20 7.83 -0.89
CA TYR A 158 -7.60 7.69 -0.51
C TYR A 158 -8.45 7.41 -1.74
N ILE A 159 -9.39 6.47 -1.62
CA ILE A 159 -10.42 6.29 -2.64
C ILE A 159 -11.63 7.09 -2.20
N GLN A 160 -11.94 8.15 -2.94
CA GLN A 160 -13.17 8.91 -2.75
C GLN A 160 -14.25 8.27 -3.63
N GLU A 161 -15.21 7.58 -2.99
CA GLU A 161 -16.36 6.98 -3.66
C GLU A 161 -17.63 7.84 -3.44
N GLY A 162 -18.37 8.10 -4.51
CA GLY A 162 -19.61 8.88 -4.51
C GLY A 162 -20.18 8.97 -5.93
N VAL A 163 -20.48 10.19 -6.41
CA VAL A 163 -20.85 10.43 -7.82
C VAL A 163 -19.73 10.01 -8.80
N ALA A 164 -18.50 9.96 -8.30
CA ALA A 164 -17.31 9.53 -9.00
C ALA A 164 -16.44 8.66 -8.07
N MET A 165 -15.49 7.93 -8.63
CA MET A 165 -14.55 7.07 -7.90
C MET A 165 -13.12 7.51 -8.21
N PHE A 166 -12.55 8.38 -7.39
CA PHE A 166 -11.21 8.93 -7.61
C PHE A 166 -10.18 8.33 -6.66
N PHE A 167 -8.95 8.14 -7.15
CA PHE A 167 -7.77 7.93 -6.32
C PHE A 167 -7.12 9.28 -6.02
N LEU A 168 -7.06 9.64 -4.73
CA LEU A 168 -6.39 10.85 -4.24
C LEU A 168 -5.01 10.46 -3.71
N PRO A 169 -3.92 10.83 -4.40
CA PRO A 169 -2.56 10.41 -4.05
C PRO A 169 -2.06 11.13 -2.81
N ASN A 170 -1.86 10.37 -1.73
CA ASN A 170 -1.17 10.81 -0.52
C ASN A 170 -0.70 9.58 0.24
N MET A 171 0.61 9.34 0.25
CA MET A 171 1.17 8.15 0.88
C MET A 171 1.64 8.34 2.32
N HIS A 172 1.09 9.35 3.04
CA HIS A 172 1.47 9.68 4.41
C HIS A 172 1.48 8.46 5.33
N VAL A 173 0.43 7.66 5.29
CA VAL A 173 0.29 6.45 6.10
C VAL A 173 1.35 5.40 5.74
N ALA A 174 1.56 5.11 4.45
CA ALA A 174 2.60 4.18 4.01
C ALA A 174 4.02 4.67 4.39
N LEU A 175 4.29 5.97 4.24
CA LEU A 175 5.59 6.56 4.56
C LEU A 175 5.91 6.45 6.06
N LYS A 176 4.91 6.58 6.93
CA LYS A 176 5.07 6.31 8.38
C LYS A 176 5.50 4.87 8.62
N ASP A 177 4.83 3.91 8.00
CA ASP A 177 5.18 2.48 8.10
C ASP A 177 6.62 2.25 7.59
N PHE A 178 7.00 2.84 6.46
CA PHE A 178 8.34 2.72 5.88
C PHE A 178 9.44 3.30 6.78
N CYS A 179 9.21 4.47 7.39
CA CYS A 179 10.13 5.06 8.35
C CYS A 179 10.34 4.16 9.58
N ILE A 180 9.28 3.51 10.08
CA ILE A 180 9.37 2.54 11.18
C ILE A 180 10.17 1.31 10.74
N MET A 181 9.83 0.71 9.60
CA MET A 181 10.50 -0.50 9.10
C MET A 181 11.96 -0.29 8.72
N ALA A 182 12.32 0.94 8.31
CA ALA A 182 13.69 1.36 8.06
C ALA A 182 14.49 1.66 9.34
N ASN A 183 13.84 1.60 10.52
CA ASN A 183 14.42 1.92 11.82
C ASN A 183 15.13 3.28 11.83
N LEU A 184 14.47 4.31 11.29
CA LEU A 184 15.04 5.66 11.30
C LEU A 184 15.22 6.15 12.75
N GLU A 185 16.37 6.77 12.99
CA GLU A 185 16.77 7.26 14.31
C GLU A 185 16.08 8.59 14.60
N LYS A 186 15.44 8.68 15.76
CA LYS A 186 14.73 9.90 16.17
C LYS A 186 15.74 11.05 16.35
N ASN A 187 15.37 12.22 15.84
CA ASN A 187 16.16 13.45 15.78
C ASN A 187 17.41 13.40 14.91
N LYS A 188 17.67 12.30 14.21
CA LYS A 188 18.76 12.25 13.24
C LYS A 188 18.36 13.01 11.97
N GLU A 189 19.31 13.81 11.50
CA GLU A 189 19.25 14.44 10.19
C GLU A 189 19.81 13.47 9.15
N TYR A 190 19.05 13.28 8.08
CA TYR A 190 19.42 12.50 6.92
C TYR A 190 19.53 13.44 5.73
N SER A 191 20.57 13.26 4.89
CA SER A 191 20.50 13.79 3.53
C SER A 191 19.31 13.15 2.81
N ILE A 192 18.71 13.83 1.85
CA ILE A 192 17.56 13.28 1.13
C ILE A 192 17.90 11.96 0.43
N LYS A 193 19.14 11.84 -0.07
CA LYS A 193 19.67 10.59 -0.62
C LYS A 193 19.72 9.48 0.43
N GLU A 194 20.32 9.73 1.59
CA GLU A 194 20.39 8.72 2.66
C GLU A 194 19.00 8.31 3.13
N PHE A 195 18.08 9.26 3.27
CA PHE A 195 16.69 8.99 3.63
C PHE A 195 16.03 8.04 2.62
N VAL A 196 16.13 8.35 1.33
CA VAL A 196 15.57 7.52 0.26
C VAL A 196 16.19 6.13 0.25
N GLU A 197 17.52 6.03 0.33
CA GLU A 197 18.24 4.75 0.38
C GLU A 197 17.78 3.87 1.55
N ARG A 198 17.52 4.46 2.73
CA ARG A 198 17.05 3.75 3.93
C ARG A 198 15.66 3.15 3.75
N ILE A 199 14.74 3.88 3.12
CA ILE A 199 13.34 3.44 2.98
C ILE A 199 13.09 2.64 1.70
N TYR A 200 14.01 2.69 0.72
CA TYR A 200 13.79 2.15 -0.63
C TYR A 200 13.35 0.69 -0.66
N LYS A 201 13.91 -0.15 0.22
CA LYS A 201 13.54 -1.57 0.33
C LYS A 201 12.02 -1.76 0.49
N TYR A 202 11.36 -0.87 1.20
CA TYR A 202 9.92 -0.94 1.50
C TYR A 202 9.08 -0.04 0.57
N ALA A 203 9.66 1.06 0.11
CA ALA A 203 9.00 2.08 -0.69
C ALA A 203 9.28 1.95 -2.20
N SER A 204 9.80 0.81 -2.67
CA SER A 204 10.24 0.59 -4.05
C SER A 204 9.16 0.96 -5.08
N VAL A 205 7.92 0.57 -4.82
CA VAL A 205 6.75 0.86 -5.67
C VAL A 205 6.52 2.36 -5.89
N ALA A 206 6.94 3.21 -4.95
CA ALA A 206 6.79 4.67 -5.01
C ALA A 206 8.07 5.39 -5.46
N LEU A 207 9.23 4.73 -5.42
CA LEU A 207 10.55 5.36 -5.58
C LEU A 207 11.35 4.88 -6.80
N GLN A 208 10.83 3.90 -7.55
CA GLN A 208 11.55 3.30 -8.68
C GLN A 208 12.08 4.34 -9.68
N ASN A 209 11.26 5.32 -10.07
CA ASN A 209 11.70 6.40 -10.95
C ASN A 209 12.50 7.46 -10.20
N ALA A 210 12.12 7.76 -8.96
CA ALA A 210 12.70 8.84 -8.15
C ALA A 210 14.20 8.67 -7.92
N ILE A 211 14.72 7.44 -7.82
CA ILE A 211 16.17 7.20 -7.71
C ILE A 211 16.94 7.77 -8.89
N ASN A 212 16.39 7.68 -10.10
CA ASN A 212 17.06 8.11 -11.33
C ASN A 212 16.78 9.58 -11.63
N THR A 213 15.52 10.02 -11.45
CA THR A 213 15.09 11.37 -11.79
C THR A 213 15.39 12.40 -10.70
N LYS A 214 15.54 11.93 -9.45
CA LYS A 214 15.56 12.75 -8.23
C LYS A 214 14.27 13.57 -8.07
N GLU A 215 13.15 13.01 -8.52
CA GLU A 215 11.83 13.62 -8.45
C GLU A 215 10.86 12.69 -7.72
N PHE A 216 10.19 13.20 -6.70
CA PHE A 216 9.12 12.51 -6.01
C PHE A 216 7.80 12.69 -6.74
N ASN A 217 7.01 11.61 -6.80
CA ASN A 217 5.63 11.70 -7.27
C ASN A 217 4.74 12.50 -6.28
N LEU A 218 3.53 12.83 -6.72
CA LEU A 218 2.55 13.60 -5.95
C LEU A 218 2.21 12.95 -4.61
N ALA A 219 2.05 11.62 -4.57
CA ALA A 219 1.71 10.92 -3.33
C ALA A 219 2.80 11.07 -2.27
N MET A 220 4.07 10.86 -2.64
CA MET A 220 5.23 11.00 -1.76
C MET A 220 5.44 12.45 -1.36
N SER A 221 5.23 13.39 -2.28
CA SER A 221 5.37 14.82 -2.00
C SER A 221 4.33 15.29 -0.99
N ASN A 222 3.07 14.87 -1.14
CA ASN A 222 2.00 15.11 -0.17
C ASN A 222 2.30 14.46 1.17
N ALA A 223 2.82 13.22 1.16
CA ALA A 223 3.22 12.52 2.38
C ALA A 223 4.29 13.27 3.16
N LEU A 224 5.35 13.73 2.49
CA LEU A 224 6.44 14.48 3.11
C LEU A 224 5.93 15.79 3.73
N ARG A 225 5.11 16.55 2.99
CA ARG A 225 4.50 17.80 3.49
C ARG A 225 3.61 17.54 4.70
N GLN A 226 2.74 16.54 4.63
CA GLN A 226 1.87 16.20 5.76
C GLN A 226 2.67 15.74 6.98
N MET A 227 3.69 14.88 6.81
CA MET A 227 4.58 14.50 7.93
C MET A 227 5.30 15.72 8.52
N HIS A 228 5.61 16.72 7.70
CA HIS A 228 6.22 17.96 8.17
C HIS A 228 5.25 18.76 9.05
N ASP A 229 4.04 18.99 8.55
CA ASP A 229 2.97 19.72 9.25
C ASP A 229 2.59 19.03 10.57
N GLU A 230 2.54 17.70 10.56
CA GLU A 230 2.25 16.89 11.75
C GLU A 230 3.45 16.76 12.72
N LYS A 231 4.59 17.36 12.38
CA LYS A 231 5.85 17.35 13.16
C LYS A 231 6.43 15.94 13.34
N GLU A 232 6.13 15.03 12.43
CA GLU A 232 6.71 13.68 12.35
C GLU A 232 8.08 13.71 11.66
N ILE A 233 8.29 14.69 10.77
CA ILE A 233 9.60 15.05 10.20
C ILE A 233 9.80 16.57 10.18
N VAL A 234 11.03 17.00 9.94
CA VAL A 234 11.34 18.38 9.53
C VAL A 234 12.01 18.33 8.17
N ILE A 235 11.38 18.90 7.16
CA ILE A 235 11.98 19.07 5.84
C ILE A 235 12.95 20.26 5.90
N LYS A 236 14.07 20.16 5.20
CA LYS A 236 15.06 21.24 5.11
C LYS A 236 15.53 21.49 3.68
N LYS A 237 15.78 22.76 3.38
CA LYS A 237 16.41 23.24 2.15
C LYS A 237 17.70 23.98 2.49
N ASN A 238 18.83 23.29 2.37
CA ASN A 238 20.16 23.87 2.57
C ASN A 238 20.69 24.34 1.21
N LEU A 239 21.00 25.63 1.08
CA LEU A 239 21.45 26.22 -0.19
C LEU A 239 22.78 25.62 -0.68
N ASP A 240 23.66 25.26 0.26
CA ASP A 240 24.99 24.69 0.00
C ASP A 240 24.97 23.17 -0.26
N SER A 241 23.80 22.53 -0.21
CA SER A 241 23.70 21.09 -0.48
C SER A 241 23.99 20.80 -1.95
N ARG A 242 24.96 19.91 -2.19
CA ARG A 242 25.30 19.42 -3.54
C ARG A 242 24.17 18.60 -4.15
N GLU A 243 23.37 17.94 -3.32
CA GLU A 243 22.27 17.10 -3.76
C GLU A 243 20.92 17.67 -3.33
N LYS A 244 20.03 17.80 -4.30
CA LYS A 244 18.66 18.31 -4.16
C LYS A 244 17.73 17.36 -4.91
N TRP A 245 16.57 17.11 -4.33
CA TRP A 245 15.51 16.33 -4.95
C TRP A 245 14.27 17.22 -5.08
N ARG A 246 13.50 17.01 -6.14
CA ARG A 246 12.28 17.78 -6.42
C ARG A 246 11.05 17.05 -5.89
N LEU A 247 10.17 17.80 -5.25
CA LEU A 247 8.82 17.43 -4.91
C LEU A 247 7.94 17.71 -6.13
N PHE A 248 6.83 16.99 -6.25
CA PHE A 248 5.76 17.41 -7.12
C PHE A 248 5.27 18.80 -6.69
N CYS A 249 5.31 19.75 -7.62
CA CYS A 249 5.11 21.16 -7.34
C CYS A 249 3.73 21.43 -6.70
N ASP A 250 3.74 22.15 -5.59
CA ASP A 250 2.56 22.67 -4.91
C ASP A 250 2.85 24.06 -4.35
N ASN A 251 2.22 25.08 -4.93
CA ASN A 251 2.43 26.47 -4.56
C ASN A 251 1.68 26.89 -3.29
N THR A 252 0.91 25.99 -2.68
CA THR A 252 0.12 26.28 -1.48
C THR A 252 0.84 25.95 -0.18
N HIS A 253 1.99 25.28 -0.25
CA HIS A 253 2.79 24.85 0.89
C HIS A 253 4.16 25.54 0.90
N GLU A 254 4.79 25.71 2.09
CA GLU A 254 6.08 26.39 2.21
C GLU A 254 7.22 25.67 1.47
N PHE A 255 7.16 24.33 1.43
CA PHE A 255 8.03 23.47 0.62
C PHE A 255 7.39 23.18 -0.74
N THR A 256 7.64 24.07 -1.70
CA THR A 256 6.99 24.06 -3.01
C THR A 256 7.57 23.02 -3.97
N ASP A 257 8.89 22.90 -4.04
CA ASP A 257 9.60 22.08 -5.04
C ASP A 257 10.83 21.38 -4.45
N GLU A 258 11.91 22.08 -4.11
CA GLU A 258 13.16 21.40 -3.76
C GLU A 258 13.34 21.11 -2.27
N ILE A 259 13.88 19.92 -1.96
CA ILE A 259 14.32 19.53 -0.62
C ILE A 259 15.72 18.92 -0.64
N THR A 260 16.40 18.96 0.51
CA THR A 260 17.80 18.51 0.62
C THR A 260 18.04 17.56 1.78
N HIS A 261 17.33 17.75 2.90
CA HIS A 261 17.51 16.98 4.12
C HIS A 261 16.17 16.78 4.81
N ILE A 262 16.10 15.73 5.63
CA ILE A 262 14.95 15.41 6.47
C ILE A 262 15.48 15.09 7.87
N VAL A 263 14.88 15.71 8.90
CA VAL A 263 15.09 15.30 10.29
C VAL A 263 13.91 14.46 10.72
N TYR A 264 14.13 13.18 11.03
CA TYR A 264 13.06 12.30 11.48
C TYR A 264 12.73 12.60 12.95
N LYS A 265 11.49 12.95 13.28
CA LYS A 265 11.04 13.25 14.65
C LYS A 265 10.31 12.10 15.33
N GLY A 266 10.08 11.01 14.60
CA GLY A 266 9.29 9.89 15.06
C GLY A 266 7.81 10.08 14.71
N VAL A 267 7.17 8.97 14.37
CA VAL A 267 5.75 8.96 13.99
C VAL A 267 4.86 8.64 15.18
N LYS A 268 3.67 9.25 15.22
CA LYS A 268 2.63 8.86 16.17
C LYS A 268 1.94 7.62 15.63
N LYS A 269 1.73 6.60 16.47
CA LYS A 269 0.85 5.48 16.12
C LYS A 269 -0.58 6.01 16.07
N SER A 270 -1.26 5.77 14.95
CA SER A 270 -2.69 6.04 14.76
C SER A 270 -3.57 5.11 15.60
#